data_AF-A0A0A9YBC6-F1
#
_entry.id   AF-A0A0A9YBC6-F1
#
_cell.length_a   1.000
_cell.length_b   1.000
_cell.length_c   1.000
_cell.angle_alpha   90.00
_cell.angle_beta   90.00
_cell.angle_gamma   90.00
#
_symmetry.space_group_name_H-M   'P 1'
#
loop_
_entity.id
_entity.type
_entity.pdbx_description
1 polymer ?
#
loop_
_entity_poly.entity_id
_entity_poly.type
_entity_poly.pdbx_seq_one_letter_code
_entity_poly.pdbx_strand_id
1 'polypeptide(L)'
;NVSQTEFETKMKEYQRVTRGTEQQREYQPIVPTETHPESLGVILKFSSPHFKVAEGITLKVLISNATHVTIIQTMANGHKVVVKTMFPPSAPLWVDAYLHPSTEINVRISCGHYCKVQYPTANVQYTIGHGSRDLGINSEGNLMCSGNAQPHDACCMTKFKVKFEELEQEGLEPIFAPLFYDASYCGNFYCDTHPPHYYTIIKNHLLYNPADPPESECSPSAYQPLRVLTVHPDNSEILVVQVWEKAVAKTCGCV
;
A
#
# COMPACT_ATOMS: atom_id res chain seq x y z
N ASN A 1 13.78 -7.76 9.76
CA ASN A 1 15.08 -8.18 9.19
C ASN A 1 14.89 -9.30 8.16
N VAL A 2 13.94 -9.14 7.24
CA VAL A 2 13.49 -10.22 6.35
C VAL A 2 14.50 -10.41 5.23
N SER A 3 14.88 -11.65 4.91
CA SER A 3 15.82 -11.93 3.81
C SER A 3 15.18 -11.78 2.43
N GLN A 4 15.99 -11.56 1.38
CA GLN A 4 15.48 -11.58 0.00
C GLN A 4 14.83 -12.93 -0.35
N THR A 5 15.40 -14.05 0.11
CA THR A 5 14.87 -15.39 -0.15
C THR A 5 13.51 -15.62 0.51
N GLU A 6 13.36 -15.21 1.76
CA GLU A 6 12.06 -15.26 2.46
C GLU A 6 11.04 -14.38 1.75
N PHE A 7 11.43 -13.15 1.40
CA PHE A 7 10.58 -12.22 0.68
C PHE A 7 10.06 -12.80 -0.63
N GLU A 8 10.94 -13.33 -1.50
CA GLU A 8 10.53 -13.93 -2.77
C GLU A 8 9.65 -15.18 -2.58
N THR A 9 9.97 -16.00 -1.58
CA THR A 9 9.20 -17.22 -1.28
C THR A 9 7.78 -16.86 -0.88
N LYS A 10 7.63 -15.88 0.01
CA LYS A 10 6.34 -15.44 0.52
C LYS A 10 5.57 -14.56 -0.46
N MET A 11 6.26 -13.83 -1.33
CA MET A 11 5.64 -13.14 -2.45
C MET A 11 5.01 -14.13 -3.44
N LYS A 12 5.67 -15.25 -3.76
CA LYS A 12 5.08 -16.32 -4.59
C LYS A 12 3.85 -16.94 -3.92
N GLU A 13 3.91 -17.14 -2.61
CA GLU A 13 2.75 -17.60 -1.84
C GLU A 13 1.59 -16.59 -1.93
N TYR A 14 1.87 -15.32 -1.71
CA TYR A 14 0.91 -14.22 -1.84
C TYR A 14 0.26 -14.21 -3.24
N GLN A 15 1.05 -14.24 -4.31
CA GLN A 15 0.56 -14.30 -5.70
C GLN A 15 -0.34 -15.50 -5.96
N ARG A 16 -0.02 -16.67 -5.37
CA ARG A 16 -0.83 -17.88 -5.50
C ARG A 16 -2.20 -17.70 -4.85
N VAL A 17 -2.26 -17.11 -3.65
CA VAL A 17 -3.53 -16.96 -2.91
C VAL A 17 -4.37 -15.77 -3.39
N THR A 18 -3.77 -14.78 -4.06
CA THR A 18 -4.50 -13.66 -4.67
C THR A 18 -4.86 -13.89 -6.13
N ARG A 19 -4.50 -15.04 -6.72
CA ARG A 19 -4.80 -15.36 -8.12
C ARG A 19 -6.31 -15.35 -8.37
N GLY A 20 -6.74 -14.65 -9.42
CA GLY A 20 -8.15 -14.50 -9.79
C GLY A 20 -8.93 -13.50 -8.93
N THR A 21 -8.25 -12.75 -8.06
CA THR A 21 -8.85 -11.68 -7.25
C THR A 21 -8.39 -10.30 -7.75
N GLU A 22 -9.05 -9.23 -7.33
CA GLU A 22 -8.65 -7.85 -7.63
C GLU A 22 -7.26 -7.49 -7.07
N GLN A 23 -6.78 -8.23 -6.07
CA GLN A 23 -5.45 -8.10 -5.48
C GLN A 23 -4.35 -8.81 -6.30
N GLN A 24 -4.69 -9.48 -7.40
CA GLN A 24 -3.69 -10.19 -8.20
C GLN A 24 -2.67 -9.21 -8.78
N ARG A 25 -1.39 -9.49 -8.56
CA ARG A 25 -0.25 -8.72 -9.06
C ARG A 25 0.80 -9.62 -9.68
N GLU A 26 1.45 -9.12 -10.71
CA GLU A 26 2.70 -9.67 -11.22
C GLU A 26 3.86 -9.17 -10.37
N TYR A 27 4.86 -10.02 -10.19
CA TYR A 27 6.01 -9.76 -9.35
C TYR A 27 7.27 -10.12 -10.11
N GLN A 28 8.26 -9.22 -10.07
CA GLN A 28 9.53 -9.42 -10.74
C GLN A 28 10.69 -8.89 -9.89
N PRO A 29 11.62 -9.76 -9.43
CA PRO A 29 12.88 -9.32 -8.88
C PRO A 29 13.84 -8.93 -10.00
N ILE A 30 14.49 -7.77 -9.87
CA ILE A 30 15.43 -7.23 -10.85
C ILE A 30 16.75 -6.89 -10.16
N VAL A 31 17.84 -7.47 -10.64
CA VAL A 31 19.20 -7.16 -10.16
C VAL A 31 19.77 -5.93 -10.88
N PRO A 32 20.74 -5.21 -10.30
CA PRO A 32 21.34 -4.05 -10.95
C PRO A 32 22.04 -4.45 -12.25
N THR A 33 21.91 -3.60 -13.27
CA THR A 33 22.68 -3.70 -14.50
C THR A 33 24.10 -3.18 -14.31
N GLU A 34 24.29 -2.22 -13.41
CA GLU A 34 25.61 -1.68 -13.06
C GLU A 34 25.74 -1.50 -11.54
N THR A 35 26.96 -1.70 -11.03
CA THR A 35 27.32 -1.48 -9.62
C THR A 35 28.66 -0.77 -9.57
N HIS A 36 28.68 0.42 -8.98
CA HIS A 36 29.87 1.27 -8.87
C HIS A 36 30.22 1.48 -7.39
N PRO A 37 31.27 0.84 -6.87
CA PRO A 37 31.69 1.00 -5.47
C PRO A 37 32.14 2.43 -5.17
N GLU A 38 31.82 2.93 -3.98
CA GLU A 38 32.30 4.21 -3.45
C GLU A 38 32.96 4.01 -2.08
N SER A 39 33.76 4.98 -1.64
CA SER A 39 34.47 4.94 -0.34
C SER A 39 33.55 4.83 0.88
N LEU A 40 32.29 5.25 0.74
CA LEU A 40 31.27 5.28 1.79
C LEU A 40 30.02 4.45 1.45
N GLY A 41 30.07 3.62 0.39
CA GLY A 41 28.92 2.85 -0.06
C GLY A 41 28.99 2.41 -1.52
N VAL A 42 27.88 2.53 -2.25
CA VAL A 42 27.76 2.04 -3.63
C VAL A 42 26.70 2.80 -4.42
N ILE A 43 26.91 2.94 -5.73
CA ILE A 43 25.88 3.34 -6.68
C ILE A 43 25.39 2.11 -7.44
N LEU A 44 24.08 1.93 -7.49
CA LEU A 44 23.39 0.86 -8.19
C LEU A 44 22.54 1.45 -9.30
N LYS A 45 22.61 0.87 -10.49
CA LYS A 45 21.69 1.19 -11.58
C LYS A 45 20.88 -0.02 -11.95
N PHE A 46 19.57 0.16 -12.09
CA PHE A 46 18.65 -0.84 -12.60
C PHE A 46 17.98 -0.29 -13.85
N SER A 47 17.81 -1.15 -14.84
CA SER A 47 17.07 -0.84 -16.07
C SER A 47 16.05 -1.94 -16.32
N SER A 48 14.82 -1.52 -16.61
CA SER A 48 13.73 -2.41 -17.03
C SER A 48 12.75 -1.63 -17.90
N PRO A 49 12.31 -2.17 -19.04
CA PRO A 49 11.31 -1.52 -19.87
C PRO A 49 9.95 -1.37 -19.15
N HIS A 50 9.73 -2.12 -18.08
CA HIS A 50 8.46 -2.18 -17.37
C HIS A 50 8.39 -1.25 -16.16
N PHE A 51 9.47 -0.61 -15.71
CA PHE A 51 9.41 0.24 -14.50
C PHE A 51 8.40 1.39 -14.60
N LYS A 52 8.14 1.91 -15.81
CA LYS A 52 7.11 2.96 -16.01
C LYS A 52 5.70 2.51 -15.63
N VAL A 53 5.40 1.22 -15.76
CA VAL A 53 4.07 0.65 -15.48
C VAL A 53 4.04 -0.13 -14.17
N ALA A 54 5.13 -0.09 -13.40
CA ALA A 54 5.17 -0.65 -12.06
C ALA A 54 4.15 0.07 -11.17
N GLU A 55 3.36 -0.72 -10.43
CA GLU A 55 2.53 -0.17 -9.36
C GLU A 55 3.42 0.31 -8.21
N GLY A 56 4.52 -0.39 -7.95
CA GLY A 56 5.62 0.15 -7.18
C GLY A 56 6.81 -0.78 -7.07
N ILE A 57 7.85 -0.26 -6.42
CA ILE A 57 9.21 -0.80 -6.49
C ILE A 57 9.82 -0.71 -5.10
N THR A 58 10.28 -1.84 -4.57
CA THR A 58 10.95 -1.90 -3.27
C THR A 58 12.37 -2.41 -3.48
N LEU A 59 13.37 -1.61 -3.15
CA LEU A 59 14.76 -2.03 -3.08
C LEU A 59 14.97 -2.87 -1.82
N LYS A 60 15.59 -4.04 -1.98
CA LYS A 60 16.01 -4.89 -0.87
C LYS A 60 17.51 -5.18 -0.99
N VAL A 61 18.24 -4.98 0.11
CA VAL A 61 19.70 -5.13 0.17
C VAL A 61 20.13 -5.68 1.52
N LEU A 62 21.19 -6.50 1.53
CA LEU A 62 21.88 -6.88 2.75
C LEU A 62 23.05 -5.94 2.96
N ILE A 63 23.13 -5.28 4.11
CA ILE A 63 24.25 -4.38 4.43
C ILE A 63 24.98 -4.88 5.66
N SER A 64 26.29 -5.11 5.50
CA SER A 64 27.22 -5.49 6.58
C SER A 64 28.10 -4.30 6.99
N ASN A 65 28.51 -4.25 8.26
CA ASN A 65 29.38 -3.20 8.82
C ASN A 65 28.85 -1.76 8.61
N ALA A 66 27.53 -1.57 8.60
CA ALA A 66 26.93 -0.25 8.47
C ALA A 66 27.01 0.53 9.77
N THR A 67 27.44 1.79 9.70
CA THR A 67 27.32 2.75 10.84
C THR A 67 26.08 3.62 10.73
N HIS A 68 25.60 3.79 9.50
CA HIS A 68 24.34 4.43 9.13
C HIS A 68 23.90 3.79 7.81
N VAL A 69 22.68 4.04 7.37
CA VAL A 69 22.24 3.72 6.02
C VAL A 69 21.42 4.89 5.50
N THR A 70 21.85 5.47 4.39
CA THR A 70 21.08 6.46 3.64
C THR A 70 20.97 6.02 2.19
N ILE A 71 19.74 5.91 1.71
CA ILE A 71 19.42 5.49 0.35
C ILE A 71 18.86 6.71 -0.38
N ILE A 72 19.51 7.07 -1.48
CA ILE A 72 19.19 8.26 -2.27
C ILE A 72 18.90 7.80 -3.69
N GLN A 73 17.71 8.10 -4.20
CA GLN A 73 17.36 7.90 -5.59
C GLN A 73 17.63 9.18 -6.40
N THR A 74 18.26 9.03 -7.56
CA THR A 74 18.39 10.12 -8.53
C THR A 74 17.28 9.98 -9.58
N MET A 75 16.42 11.00 -9.67
CA MET A 75 15.29 11.06 -10.59
C MET A 75 15.75 11.43 -12.01
N ALA A 76 14.89 11.21 -13.00
CA ALA A 76 15.21 11.48 -14.42
C ALA A 76 15.59 12.94 -14.71
N ASN A 77 15.09 13.90 -13.91
CA ASN A 77 15.45 15.32 -14.00
C ASN A 77 16.76 15.66 -13.26
N GLY A 78 17.49 14.66 -12.74
CA GLY A 78 18.70 14.82 -11.94
C GLY A 78 18.47 15.17 -10.47
N HIS A 79 17.22 15.40 -10.04
CA HIS A 79 16.89 15.68 -8.65
C HIS A 79 17.16 14.45 -7.77
N LYS A 80 17.75 14.67 -6.59
CA LYS A 80 18.08 13.60 -5.64
C LYS A 80 17.05 13.58 -4.52
N VAL A 81 16.44 12.42 -4.30
CA VAL A 81 15.44 12.20 -3.25
C VAL A 81 16.00 11.19 -2.26
N VAL A 82 16.00 11.54 -0.97
CA VAL A 82 16.31 10.61 0.10
C VAL A 82 15.07 9.73 0.30
N VAL A 83 15.20 8.44 0.00
CA VAL A 83 14.09 7.48 0.12
C VAL A 83 14.12 6.72 1.44
N LYS A 84 15.30 6.63 2.08
CA LYS A 84 15.43 6.05 3.42
C LYS A 84 16.66 6.55 4.14
N THR A 85 16.51 6.80 5.44
CA THR A 85 17.62 7.03 6.38
C THR A 85 17.38 6.23 7.64
N MET A 86 18.39 5.52 8.12
CA MET A 86 18.33 4.80 9.38
C MET A 86 19.71 4.65 10.02
N PHE A 87 19.73 4.49 11.34
CA PHE A 87 20.91 4.13 12.12
C PHE A 87 20.71 2.71 12.65
N PRO A 88 21.32 1.70 12.02
CA PRO A 88 21.07 0.32 12.40
C PRO A 88 21.66 0.02 13.78
N PRO A 89 20.91 -0.66 14.67
CA PRO A 89 21.42 -1.04 15.99
C PRO A 89 22.49 -2.12 15.90
N SER A 90 22.44 -2.96 14.87
CA SER A 90 23.39 -4.05 14.60
C SER A 90 23.44 -4.35 13.10
N ALA A 91 24.59 -4.82 12.63
CA ALA A 91 24.79 -5.32 11.27
C ALA A 91 25.41 -6.74 11.33
N PRO A 92 25.17 -7.61 10.33
CA PRO A 92 24.46 -7.34 9.07
C PRO A 92 22.94 -7.22 9.24
N LEU A 93 22.31 -6.43 8.37
CA LEU A 93 20.84 -6.35 8.31
C LEU A 93 20.31 -6.25 6.89
N TRP A 94 19.10 -6.74 6.70
CA TRP A 94 18.32 -6.48 5.51
C TRP A 94 17.62 -5.12 5.59
N VAL A 95 17.83 -4.30 4.56
CA VAL A 95 17.20 -2.99 4.42
C VAL A 95 16.27 -3.01 3.22
N ASP A 96 15.06 -2.51 3.44
CA ASP A 96 14.04 -2.29 2.43
C ASP A 96 13.82 -0.79 2.22
N ALA A 97 13.67 -0.32 0.98
CA ALA A 97 13.32 1.06 0.68
C ALA A 97 12.38 1.14 -0.52
N TYR A 98 11.30 1.90 -0.39
CA TYR A 98 10.41 2.17 -1.51
C TYR A 98 11.06 3.18 -2.45
N LEU A 99 11.05 2.85 -3.74
CA LEU A 99 11.64 3.67 -4.78
C LEU A 99 10.52 4.35 -5.58
N HIS A 100 10.78 5.59 -5.98
CA HIS A 100 9.90 6.29 -6.89
C HIS A 100 9.95 5.65 -8.29
N PRO A 101 8.78 5.46 -8.95
CA PRO A 101 8.75 4.96 -10.32
C PRO A 101 9.56 5.84 -11.28
N SER A 102 10.39 5.22 -12.11
CA SER A 102 11.24 5.88 -13.12
C SER A 102 11.59 4.87 -14.22
N THR A 103 11.94 5.32 -15.43
CA THR A 103 12.43 4.44 -16.51
C THR A 103 13.71 3.71 -16.15
N GLU A 104 14.58 4.43 -15.46
CA GLU A 104 15.85 3.94 -14.96
C GLU A 104 15.91 4.30 -13.50
N ILE A 105 16.36 3.35 -12.70
CA ILE A 105 16.49 3.54 -11.27
C ILE A 105 17.97 3.65 -10.97
N ASN A 106 18.38 4.81 -10.50
CA ASN A 106 19.73 5.07 -10.03
C ASN A 106 19.68 5.35 -8.54
N VAL A 107 20.27 4.46 -7.74
CA VAL A 107 20.28 4.54 -6.28
C VAL A 107 21.71 4.62 -5.78
N ARG A 108 21.97 5.60 -4.92
CA ARG A 108 23.17 5.64 -4.10
C ARG A 108 22.83 5.17 -2.69
N ILE A 109 23.55 4.16 -2.22
CA ILE A 109 23.50 3.69 -0.84
C ILE A 109 24.76 4.16 -0.15
N SER A 110 24.62 4.97 0.90
CA SER A 110 25.71 5.38 1.77
C SER A 110 25.56 4.67 3.12
N CYS A 111 26.59 3.95 3.55
CA CYS A 111 26.54 3.17 4.78
C CYS A 111 27.77 3.24 5.70
N GLY A 112 28.68 4.18 5.42
CA GLY A 112 29.91 4.40 6.17
C GLY A 112 31.11 3.67 5.59
N HIS A 113 32.27 3.89 6.21
CA HIS A 113 33.51 3.27 5.76
C HIS A 113 33.48 1.76 5.92
N TYR A 114 33.95 1.05 4.89
CA TYR A 114 34.05 -0.43 4.85
C TYR A 114 32.71 -1.17 4.93
N CYS A 115 31.58 -0.48 4.77
CA CYS A 115 30.31 -1.17 4.66
C CYS A 115 30.27 -2.02 3.38
N LYS A 116 29.59 -3.17 3.45
CA LYS A 116 29.42 -4.06 2.30
C LYS A 116 27.95 -4.14 1.96
N VAL A 117 27.59 -3.75 0.74
CA VAL A 117 26.26 -3.93 0.18
C VAL A 117 26.24 -5.21 -0.65
N GLN A 118 25.32 -6.10 -0.34
CA GLN A 118 25.23 -7.43 -0.92
C GLN A 118 23.79 -7.71 -1.36
N TYR A 119 23.66 -8.51 -2.43
CA TYR A 119 22.39 -8.97 -2.98
C TYR A 119 21.36 -7.84 -3.25
N PRO A 120 21.76 -6.74 -3.92
CA PRO A 120 20.79 -5.72 -4.27
C PRO A 120 19.75 -6.24 -5.26
N THR A 121 18.49 -6.08 -4.91
CA THR A 121 17.36 -6.46 -5.76
C THR A 121 16.28 -5.38 -5.72
N ALA A 122 15.85 -4.92 -6.88
CA ALA A 122 14.63 -4.13 -7.04
C ALA A 122 13.45 -5.09 -7.22
N ASN A 123 12.59 -5.17 -6.21
CA ASN A 123 11.40 -6.01 -6.17
C ASN A 123 10.23 -5.21 -6.74
N VAL A 124 9.78 -5.56 -7.95
CA VAL A 124 8.77 -4.80 -8.70
C VAL A 124 7.42 -5.51 -8.65
N GLN A 125 6.36 -4.76 -8.39
CA GLN A 125 4.98 -5.23 -8.48
C GLN A 125 4.24 -4.52 -9.62
N TYR A 126 3.51 -5.28 -10.43
CA TYR A 126 2.71 -4.77 -11.55
C TYR A 126 1.25 -5.17 -11.37
N THR A 127 0.36 -4.24 -11.70
CA THR A 127 -1.08 -4.54 -11.80
C THR A 127 -1.32 -5.39 -13.04
N ILE A 128 -1.88 -6.59 -12.85
CA ILE A 128 -2.36 -7.39 -13.98
C ILE A 128 -3.66 -6.77 -14.44
N GLY A 129 -3.74 -6.43 -15.73
CA GLY A 129 -4.82 -5.65 -16.34
C GLY A 129 -6.22 -5.95 -15.81
N HIS A 130 -6.64 -5.14 -14.85
CA HIS A 130 -8.03 -4.73 -14.63
C HIS A 130 -7.97 -3.22 -14.51
N GLY A 131 -8.05 -2.54 -15.64
CA GLY A 131 -8.40 -1.13 -15.65
C GLY A 131 -9.74 -1.01 -14.94
N SER A 132 -9.74 -0.53 -13.70
CA SER A 132 -10.94 0.06 -13.13
C SER A 132 -11.22 1.28 -13.99
N ARG A 133 -12.05 1.08 -15.02
CA ARG A 133 -12.61 2.17 -15.80
C ARG A 133 -13.40 3.00 -14.80
N ASP A 134 -12.94 4.23 -14.58
CA ASP A 134 -13.75 5.25 -13.96
C ASP A 134 -15.06 5.38 -14.75
N LEU A 135 -16.13 4.89 -14.15
CA LEU A 135 -17.51 5.18 -14.51
C LEU A 135 -18.21 5.56 -13.19
N GLY A 136 -19.04 6.60 -13.25
CA GLY A 136 -19.70 7.25 -12.11
C GLY A 136 -20.71 6.40 -11.32
N ILE A 137 -20.63 5.08 -11.43
CA ILE A 137 -21.25 4.06 -10.58
C ILE A 137 -20.24 2.90 -10.64
N ASN A 138 -19.73 2.39 -9.51
CA ASN A 138 -18.85 1.22 -9.58
C ASN A 138 -19.65 0.01 -10.11
N SER A 139 -18.99 -1.03 -10.59
CA SER A 139 -19.61 -2.27 -11.12
C SER A 139 -20.53 -3.01 -10.14
N GLU A 140 -20.66 -2.49 -8.92
CA GLU A 140 -21.38 -3.07 -7.79
C GLU A 140 -22.57 -2.20 -7.34
N GLY A 141 -22.83 -1.08 -8.02
CA GLY A 141 -24.03 -0.26 -7.82
C GLY A 141 -23.94 0.83 -6.75
N ASN A 142 -22.74 1.18 -6.27
CA ASN A 142 -22.59 2.21 -5.24
C ASN A 142 -22.72 3.62 -5.80
N LEU A 143 -23.44 4.47 -5.08
CA LEU A 143 -23.43 5.91 -5.26
C LEU A 143 -22.05 6.45 -4.84
N MET A 144 -21.32 7.05 -5.78
CA MET A 144 -20.06 7.73 -5.50
C MET A 144 -20.34 9.17 -5.06
N CYS A 145 -19.68 9.62 -4.00
CA CYS A 145 -19.81 11.00 -3.56
C CYS A 145 -19.26 11.96 -4.63
N SER A 146 -20.00 13.04 -4.90
CA SER A 146 -19.50 14.11 -5.75
C SER A 146 -18.41 14.89 -5.02
N GLY A 147 -17.46 15.49 -5.74
CA GLY A 147 -16.42 16.33 -5.14
C GLY A 147 -16.93 17.60 -4.44
N ASN A 148 -18.20 17.96 -4.68
CA ASN A 148 -18.88 19.12 -4.07
C ASN A 148 -19.99 18.70 -3.11
N ALA A 149 -19.96 17.46 -2.63
CA ALA A 149 -21.06 16.89 -1.85
C ALA A 149 -21.37 17.75 -0.62
N GLN A 150 -22.66 18.03 -0.45
CA GLN A 150 -23.20 18.92 0.57
C GLN A 150 -23.83 18.12 1.71
N PRO A 151 -23.89 18.64 2.95
CA PRO A 151 -24.40 17.91 4.13
C PRO A 151 -25.76 17.19 3.96
N HIS A 152 -26.60 17.62 3.01
CA HIS A 152 -27.93 17.07 2.71
C HIS A 152 -27.96 16.00 1.59
N ASP A 153 -26.81 15.63 1.04
CA ASP A 153 -26.73 14.61 -0.02
C ASP A 153 -27.06 13.21 0.52
N ALA A 154 -27.25 12.25 -0.38
CA ALA A 154 -27.46 10.86 0.03
C ALA A 154 -26.15 10.21 0.47
N CYS A 155 -26.25 9.24 1.40
CA CYS A 155 -25.12 8.39 1.79
C CYS A 155 -24.44 7.78 0.55
N CYS A 156 -23.13 7.98 0.46
CA CYS A 156 -22.34 7.66 -0.73
C CYS A 156 -20.93 7.21 -0.34
N MET A 157 -20.20 6.63 -1.29
CA MET A 157 -18.82 6.19 -1.11
C MET A 157 -17.84 7.21 -1.68
N THR A 158 -16.83 7.56 -0.89
CA THR A 158 -15.71 8.41 -1.32
C THR A 158 -14.51 7.52 -1.60
N LYS A 159 -13.99 7.61 -2.83
CA LYS A 159 -12.77 6.87 -3.21
C LYS A 159 -11.57 7.40 -2.44
N PHE A 160 -10.81 6.50 -1.82
CA PHE A 160 -9.57 6.85 -1.16
C PHE A 160 -8.55 5.72 -1.27
N LYS A 161 -7.36 6.03 -1.81
CA LYS A 161 -6.29 5.05 -1.99
C LYS A 161 -5.10 5.47 -1.16
N VAL A 162 -4.61 4.55 -0.32
CA VAL A 162 -3.49 4.80 0.60
C VAL A 162 -2.31 3.90 0.24
N LYS A 163 -1.10 4.41 0.39
CA LYS A 163 0.12 3.58 0.36
C LYS A 163 0.40 3.02 1.73
N PHE A 164 0.71 1.74 1.83
CA PHE A 164 1.11 1.18 3.12
C PHE A 164 2.38 1.81 3.68
N GLU A 165 3.30 2.24 2.82
CA GLU A 165 4.48 3.02 3.22
C GLU A 165 4.12 4.28 4.03
N GLU A 166 3.03 4.97 3.66
CA GLU A 166 2.59 6.17 4.39
C GLU A 166 2.07 5.79 5.79
N LEU A 167 1.46 4.62 5.93
CA LEU A 167 0.96 4.11 7.21
C LEU A 167 2.08 3.56 8.10
N GLU A 168 3.17 3.06 7.53
CA GLU A 168 4.36 2.66 8.29
C GLU A 168 4.97 3.85 9.05
N GLN A 169 4.91 5.04 8.47
CA GLN A 169 5.36 6.28 9.12
C GLN A 169 4.48 6.67 10.32
N GLU A 170 3.21 6.24 10.30
CA GLU A 170 2.24 6.42 11.38
C GLU A 170 2.26 5.27 12.42
N GLY A 171 3.24 4.35 12.31
CA GLY A 171 3.46 3.29 13.29
C GLY A 171 2.78 1.95 12.98
N LEU A 172 2.24 1.77 11.77
CA LEU A 172 1.76 0.46 11.32
C LEU A 172 2.95 -0.48 11.04
N GLU A 173 2.79 -1.77 11.35
CA GLU A 173 3.77 -2.79 10.97
C GLU A 173 3.98 -2.83 9.44
N PRO A 174 5.20 -3.15 8.96
CA PRO A 174 5.50 -3.10 7.54
C PRO A 174 4.63 -4.02 6.68
N ILE A 175 4.13 -3.50 5.57
CA ILE A 175 3.30 -4.26 4.61
C ILE A 175 3.96 -4.23 3.24
N PHE A 176 4.32 -5.42 2.78
CA PHE A 176 5.10 -5.63 1.56
C PHE A 176 4.22 -5.85 0.32
N ALA A 177 3.01 -6.37 0.50
CA ALA A 177 2.02 -6.51 -0.57
C ALA A 177 0.58 -6.53 0.00
N PRO A 178 -0.41 -5.94 -0.69
CA PRO A 178 -0.23 -5.06 -1.84
C PRO A 178 0.50 -3.78 -1.41
N LEU A 179 1.03 -3.00 -2.36
CA LEU A 179 1.72 -1.73 -2.03
C LEU A 179 0.74 -0.61 -1.64
N PHE A 180 -0.48 -0.73 -2.16
CA PHE A 180 -1.56 0.21 -1.91
C PHE A 180 -2.80 -0.55 -1.50
N TYR A 181 -3.66 0.19 -0.84
CA TYR A 181 -4.92 -0.31 -0.35
C TYR A 181 -6.04 0.66 -0.71
N ASP A 182 -7.18 0.12 -1.14
CA ASP A 182 -8.41 0.89 -1.33
C ASP A 182 -9.07 1.08 0.04
N ALA A 183 -8.81 2.24 0.64
CA ALA A 183 -9.37 2.69 1.90
C ALA A 183 -10.57 3.61 1.68
N SER A 184 -11.31 3.41 0.57
CA SER A 184 -12.56 4.10 0.33
C SER A 184 -13.46 4.03 1.56
N TYR A 185 -14.13 5.13 1.85
CA TYR A 185 -14.92 5.29 3.06
C TYR A 185 -16.29 5.87 2.73
N CYS A 186 -17.23 5.71 3.65
CA CYS A 186 -18.57 6.25 3.49
C CYS A 186 -18.58 7.73 3.92
N GLY A 187 -19.01 8.59 3.00
CA GLY A 187 -19.06 10.04 3.17
C GLY A 187 -20.31 10.49 3.93
N ASN A 188 -20.13 11.48 4.78
CA ASN A 188 -21.07 11.85 5.84
C ASN A 188 -22.22 12.72 5.31
N PHE A 189 -23.38 12.12 5.00
CA PHE A 189 -24.56 12.85 4.55
C PHE A 189 -25.87 12.25 5.08
N TYR A 190 -26.83 13.14 5.37
CA TYR A 190 -28.10 12.90 6.07
C TYR A 190 -28.81 11.59 5.66
N CYS A 191 -28.98 10.69 6.63
CA CYS A 191 -29.61 9.39 6.43
C CYS A 191 -31.14 9.37 6.69
N ASP A 192 -31.70 10.49 7.12
CA ASP A 192 -33.10 10.59 7.51
C ASP A 192 -34.07 10.57 6.32
N THR A 193 -33.63 11.07 5.16
CA THR A 193 -34.46 11.18 3.95
C THR A 193 -34.31 10.00 2.98
N HIS A 194 -33.30 9.15 3.16
CA HIS A 194 -32.99 8.03 2.25
C HIS A 194 -32.53 6.75 2.97
N PRO A 195 -33.35 6.16 3.89
CA PRO A 195 -32.91 4.99 4.64
C PRO A 195 -32.97 3.72 3.76
N PRO A 196 -31.87 2.95 3.60
CA PRO A 196 -31.85 1.78 2.74
C PRO A 196 -32.41 0.51 3.42
N HIS A 197 -32.56 0.50 4.75
CA HIS A 197 -32.96 -0.68 5.50
C HIS A 197 -34.29 -0.47 6.24
N TYR A 198 -35.21 -1.44 6.18
CA TYR A 198 -36.54 -1.36 6.82
C TYR A 198 -36.47 -1.08 8.32
N TYR A 199 -35.44 -1.60 9.00
CA TYR A 199 -35.19 -1.27 10.41
C TYR A 199 -34.92 0.22 10.62
N THR A 200 -34.07 0.84 9.79
CA THR A 200 -33.75 2.28 9.87
C THR A 200 -34.96 3.12 9.51
N ILE A 201 -35.76 2.70 8.51
CA ILE A 201 -37.05 3.34 8.20
C ILE A 201 -37.99 3.31 9.41
N ILE A 202 -38.13 2.15 10.07
CA ILE A 202 -38.99 1.98 11.24
C ILE A 202 -38.44 2.73 12.46
N LYS A 203 -37.14 2.66 12.73
CA LYS A 203 -36.43 3.39 13.80
C LYS A 203 -36.68 4.89 13.62
N ASN A 204 -36.41 5.41 12.43
CA ASN A 204 -36.63 6.81 12.11
C ASN A 204 -38.11 7.14 12.27
N HIS A 205 -39.04 6.38 11.70
CA HIS A 205 -40.48 6.67 11.79
C HIS A 205 -41.06 6.59 13.22
N LEU A 206 -40.65 5.62 14.03
CA LEU A 206 -41.16 5.41 15.39
C LEU A 206 -40.52 6.34 16.42
N LEU A 207 -39.25 6.71 16.22
CA LEU A 207 -38.50 7.55 17.15
C LEU A 207 -38.34 8.99 16.65
N TYR A 208 -38.93 9.35 15.50
CA TYR A 208 -38.89 10.71 14.96
C TYR A 208 -39.54 11.71 15.93
N ASN A 209 -38.72 12.28 16.81
CA ASN A 209 -39.03 13.53 17.45
C ASN A 209 -38.53 14.66 16.53
N PRO A 210 -39.40 15.55 16.02
CA PRO A 210 -38.98 16.65 15.16
C PRO A 210 -37.95 17.59 15.82
N ALA A 211 -37.85 17.58 17.15
CA ALA A 211 -36.88 18.34 17.92
C ALA A 211 -35.55 17.59 18.17
N ASP A 212 -35.51 16.27 17.99
CA ASP A 212 -34.37 15.40 18.28
C ASP A 212 -34.49 14.08 17.48
N PRO A 213 -34.25 14.12 16.14
CA PRO A 213 -34.42 12.95 15.30
C PRO A 213 -33.35 11.89 15.64
N PRO A 214 -33.70 10.59 15.61
CA PRO A 214 -32.74 9.52 15.85
C PRO A 214 -31.67 9.53 14.76
N GLU A 215 -30.42 9.84 15.14
CA GLU A 215 -29.32 9.90 14.18
C GLU A 215 -29.10 8.51 13.56
N SER A 216 -29.15 8.45 12.24
CA SER A 216 -28.71 7.31 11.43
C SER A 216 -27.40 7.69 10.75
N GLU A 217 -26.42 6.81 10.78
CA GLU A 217 -25.07 7.12 10.29
C GLU A 217 -24.83 6.46 8.94
N CYS A 218 -24.15 7.17 8.02
CA CYS A 218 -23.68 6.60 6.77
C CYS A 218 -22.42 5.76 7.04
N SER A 219 -22.56 4.44 7.01
CA SER A 219 -21.49 3.49 7.32
C SER A 219 -21.36 2.39 6.26
N PRO A 220 -20.24 1.66 6.21
CA PRO A 220 -20.14 0.52 5.32
C PRO A 220 -21.15 -0.57 5.68
N SER A 221 -21.95 -0.99 4.69
CA SER A 221 -22.96 -2.04 4.84
C SER A 221 -22.44 -3.42 4.42
N ALA A 222 -21.38 -3.46 3.62
CA ALA A 222 -20.65 -4.67 3.27
C ALA A 222 -19.16 -4.40 3.19
N TYR A 223 -18.36 -5.44 3.43
CA TYR A 223 -16.91 -5.38 3.39
C TYR A 223 -16.34 -6.46 2.46
N GLN A 224 -15.14 -6.20 1.96
CA GLN A 224 -14.32 -7.16 1.24
C GLN A 224 -13.01 -7.42 2.02
N PRO A 225 -12.59 -8.70 2.14
CA PRO A 225 -11.37 -9.05 2.83
C PRO A 225 -10.15 -8.56 2.06
N LEU A 226 -9.15 -8.07 2.78
CA LEU A 226 -7.84 -7.72 2.24
C LEU A 226 -6.80 -8.73 2.69
N ARG A 227 -6.09 -9.34 1.73
CA ARG A 227 -4.89 -10.12 2.04
C ARG A 227 -3.67 -9.21 2.09
N VAL A 228 -2.87 -9.31 3.13
CA VAL A 228 -1.62 -8.55 3.26
C VAL A 228 -0.44 -9.47 3.53
N LEU A 229 0.68 -9.21 2.88
CA LEU A 229 1.97 -9.82 3.16
C LEU A 229 2.71 -8.91 4.15
N THR A 230 2.89 -9.38 5.37
CA THR A 230 3.47 -8.61 6.48
C THR A 230 4.39 -9.49 7.33
N VAL A 231 5.04 -8.87 8.30
CA VAL A 231 5.95 -9.52 9.24
C VAL A 231 5.16 -10.40 10.23
N HIS A 232 5.71 -11.55 10.62
CA HIS A 232 5.11 -12.37 11.66
C HIS A 232 5.13 -11.62 13.02
N PRO A 233 4.02 -11.55 13.78
CA PRO A 233 3.95 -10.79 15.02
C PRO A 233 5.05 -11.12 16.03
N ASP A 234 5.37 -12.42 16.17
CA ASP A 234 6.40 -12.90 17.11
C ASP A 234 7.80 -13.08 16.48
N ASN A 235 7.96 -12.87 15.17
CA ASN A 235 9.23 -13.10 14.48
C ASN A 235 9.46 -12.16 13.29
N SER A 236 10.32 -11.15 13.52
CA SER A 236 10.62 -10.11 12.53
C SER A 236 11.43 -10.54 11.29
N GLU A 237 11.80 -11.82 11.21
CA GLU A 237 12.56 -12.40 10.11
C GLU A 237 11.70 -13.17 9.12
N ILE A 238 10.46 -13.48 9.48
CA ILE A 238 9.53 -14.32 8.70
C ILE A 238 8.38 -13.46 8.21
N LEU A 239 7.91 -13.71 6.99
CA LEU A 239 6.69 -13.10 6.48
C LEU A 239 5.51 -14.07 6.52
N VAL A 240 4.32 -13.50 6.69
CA VAL A 240 3.05 -14.21 6.68
C VAL A 240 2.05 -13.48 5.78
N VAL A 241 1.17 -14.25 5.15
CA VAL A 241 -0.01 -13.69 4.50
C VAL A 241 -1.13 -13.68 5.52
N GLN A 242 -1.54 -12.49 5.95
CA GLN A 242 -2.68 -12.29 6.83
C GLN A 242 -3.92 -11.91 6.02
N VAL A 243 -5.09 -12.21 6.57
CA VAL A 243 -6.38 -11.81 6.00
C VAL A 243 -7.06 -10.83 6.95
N TRP A 244 -7.34 -9.64 6.46
CA TRP A 244 -8.11 -8.62 7.16
C TRP A 244 -9.55 -8.65 6.64
N GLU A 245 -10.42 -9.37 7.34
CA GLU A 245 -11.76 -9.73 6.86
C GLU A 245 -12.68 -8.54 6.55
N LYS A 246 -12.53 -7.45 7.31
CA LYS A 246 -13.34 -6.22 7.18
C LYS A 246 -12.49 -5.00 6.90
N ALA A 247 -11.52 -5.16 6.00
CA ALA A 247 -10.69 -4.05 5.58
C ALA A 247 -11.47 -3.14 4.63
N VAL A 248 -11.80 -3.60 3.41
CA VAL A 248 -12.32 -2.73 2.34
C VAL A 248 -13.81 -2.51 2.49
N ALA A 249 -14.24 -1.26 2.59
CA ALA A 249 -15.65 -0.92 2.46
C ALA A 249 -16.10 -1.22 1.03
N LYS A 250 -17.08 -2.12 0.89
CA LYS A 250 -17.60 -2.53 -0.40
C LYS A 250 -18.79 -1.67 -0.81
N THR A 251 -19.71 -1.43 0.11
CA THR A 251 -20.92 -0.64 -0.12
C THR A 251 -21.21 0.24 1.08
N CYS A 252 -21.83 1.40 0.86
CA CYS A 252 -22.26 2.31 1.92
C CYS A 252 -23.77 2.23 2.11
N GLY A 253 -24.23 2.43 3.33
CA GLY A 253 -25.66 2.51 3.65
C GLY A 253 -25.90 3.20 4.98
N CYS A 254 -27.11 3.69 5.16
CA CYS A 254 -27.55 4.23 6.44
C CYS A 254 -27.96 3.11 7.39
N VAL A 255 -27.40 3.13 8.59
CA VAL A 255 -27.65 2.18 9.68
C VAL A 255 -28.18 2.86 10.93
#